data_AF-A0ABD4B2R9-F1
#
_entry.id   AF-A0ABD4B2R9-F1
#
_cell.length_a   1.000
_cell.length_b   1.000
_cell.length_c   1.000
_cell.angle_alpha   90.00
_cell.angle_beta   90.00
_cell.angle_gamma   90.00
#
_symmetry.space_group_name_H-M   'P 1'
#
loop_
_entity.id
_entity.type
_entity.pdbx_description
1 polymer ?
#
loop_
_entity_poly.entity_id
_entity_poly.type
_entity_poly.pdbx_seq_one_letter_code
_entity_poly.pdbx_strand_id
1 'polypeptide(L)'
;MLYEDELSASQCLEFARELTNGFLQLDDVRLTPEAPLQWSTELVPLNNDYMPNAGLIVGLRISSNGMHAHAAPLLSPTQPYYPDIEDAARDWLPFPIYHGRGDGRNDQLLFLLPEKRAFVSDARFCDDRTLEITVAGTAVDEIALIVKGAYWEGTAIRHFDASINGSICRVAVPDHIDRLEYYLIALDGTVFDFHREARLSSIALGKKILGPKQRSLGEQIGMALHDGEGQRVEFKPFVEPGQSLGTGANKTKLREIVTTVVAFANTHGGHIYIGVDDDCIPAGIEQQLERWAKAPADEVNVDRYLGMLKSKIKGFIQGEVELHLSRTYFNDALIVIVEVLSAAQKPVAVQHDAYLYARAGASNRKVPPELWRSILDMQSSDAVWPLLSR
;
A
#
# COMPACT_ATOMS: atom_id res chain seq x y z
N MET A 1 -8.04 22.36 27.29
CA MET A 1 -6.92 21.57 27.82
C MET A 1 -6.99 20.23 27.13
N LEU A 2 -6.32 20.06 26.00
CA LEU A 2 -6.04 18.74 25.45
C LEU A 2 -4.62 18.45 25.93
N TYR A 3 -4.53 17.83 27.10
CA TYR A 3 -3.25 17.48 27.71
C TYR A 3 -2.62 16.33 26.93
N GLU A 4 -1.32 16.48 26.65
CA GLU A 4 -0.38 15.39 26.38
C GLU A 4 -0.30 14.49 27.64
N ASP A 5 -1.35 13.73 27.94
CA ASP A 5 -1.22 12.67 28.94
C ASP A 5 -0.66 11.45 28.23
N GLU A 6 0.63 11.16 28.47
CA GLU A 6 1.18 9.85 28.19
C GLU A 6 0.36 8.83 28.99
N LEU A 7 -0.58 8.16 28.31
CA LEU A 7 -1.31 7.05 28.93
C LEU A 7 -0.32 5.92 29.18
N SER A 8 -0.26 5.46 30.43
CA SER A 8 0.42 4.21 30.75
C SER A 8 -0.21 3.04 29.98
N ALA A 9 0.56 1.97 29.75
CA ALA A 9 0.02 0.76 29.12
C ALA A 9 -1.23 0.22 29.84
N SER A 10 -1.28 0.34 31.17
CA SER A 10 -2.47 0.00 31.97
C SER A 10 -3.68 0.87 31.64
N GLN A 11 -3.50 2.18 31.49
CA GLN A 11 -4.58 3.10 31.15
C GLN A 11 -5.08 2.87 29.72
N CYS A 12 -4.18 2.62 28.76
CA CYS A 12 -4.58 2.23 27.40
C CYS A 12 -5.39 0.93 27.40
N LEU A 13 -4.98 -0.06 28.21
CA LEU A 13 -5.68 -1.35 28.31
C LEU A 13 -7.05 -1.20 28.98
N GLU A 14 -7.15 -0.41 30.03
CA GLU A 14 -8.42 -0.08 30.69
C GLU A 14 -9.37 0.60 29.72
N PHE A 15 -8.89 1.63 29.02
CA PHE A 15 -9.64 2.32 27.99
C PHE A 15 -10.12 1.38 26.86
N ALA A 16 -9.25 0.52 26.35
CA ALA A 16 -9.60 -0.46 25.33
C ALA A 16 -10.66 -1.46 25.84
N ARG A 17 -10.59 -1.85 27.12
CA ARG A 17 -11.60 -2.71 27.76
C ARG A 17 -12.94 -2.00 27.89
N GLU A 18 -12.97 -0.74 28.33
CA GLU A 18 -14.21 0.04 28.39
C GLU A 18 -14.89 0.08 27.03
N LEU A 19 -14.15 0.47 25.99
CA LEU A 19 -14.68 0.53 24.63
C LEU A 19 -15.19 -0.83 24.16
N THR A 20 -14.45 -1.90 24.41
CA THR A 20 -14.88 -3.27 24.08
C THR A 20 -16.17 -3.66 24.80
N ASN A 21 -16.36 -3.18 26.03
CA ASN A 21 -17.59 -3.38 26.80
C ASN A 21 -18.74 -2.46 26.35
N GLY A 22 -18.56 -1.68 25.29
CA GLY A 22 -19.58 -0.84 24.70
C GLY A 22 -19.82 0.46 25.46
N PHE A 23 -18.82 0.99 26.17
CA PHE A 23 -18.90 2.34 26.71
C PHE A 23 -17.52 2.99 26.82
N LEU A 24 -17.48 4.29 27.11
CA LEU A 24 -16.27 4.98 27.51
C LEU A 24 -16.64 6.00 28.58
N GLN A 25 -15.94 6.00 29.71
CA GLN A 25 -16.18 6.96 30.78
C GLN A 25 -15.10 8.06 30.72
N LEU A 26 -15.51 9.30 30.44
CA LEU A 26 -14.66 10.48 30.47
C LEU A 26 -15.20 11.43 31.54
N ASP A 27 -14.56 11.45 32.72
CA ASP A 27 -15.03 12.18 33.90
C ASP A 27 -16.51 11.86 34.22
N ASP A 28 -17.40 12.84 34.12
CA ASP A 28 -18.84 12.72 34.34
C ASP A 28 -19.63 12.33 33.08
N VAL A 29 -18.95 12.17 31.94
CA VAL A 29 -19.56 11.85 30.65
C VAL A 29 -19.38 10.37 30.33
N ARG A 30 -20.50 9.66 30.16
CA ARG A 30 -20.51 8.29 29.64
C ARG A 30 -20.89 8.28 28.17
N LEU A 31 -20.00 7.78 27.33
CA LEU A 31 -20.24 7.56 25.91
C LEU A 31 -20.62 6.09 25.68
N THR A 32 -21.60 5.84 24.82
CA THR A 32 -22.00 4.49 24.39
C THR A 32 -22.05 4.47 22.87
N PRO A 33 -21.41 3.50 22.20
CA PRO A 33 -21.42 3.44 20.75
C PRO A 33 -22.78 2.96 20.24
N GLU A 34 -23.25 3.58 19.15
CA GLU A 34 -24.51 3.20 18.48
C GLU A 34 -24.34 1.99 17.54
N ALA A 35 -23.09 1.63 17.21
CA ALA A 35 -22.74 0.58 16.27
C ALA A 35 -21.58 -0.28 16.80
N PRO A 36 -21.40 -1.51 16.27
CA PRO A 36 -20.24 -2.33 16.61
C PRO A 36 -18.93 -1.60 16.30
N LEU A 37 -18.03 -1.59 17.28
CA LEU A 37 -16.71 -0.99 17.14
C LEU A 37 -15.86 -1.80 16.15
N GLN A 38 -15.35 -1.15 15.12
CA GLN A 38 -14.42 -1.75 14.16
C GLN A 38 -13.00 -1.32 14.50
N TRP A 39 -12.26 -2.26 15.10
CA TRP A 39 -10.83 -2.10 15.37
C TRP A 39 -10.01 -2.51 14.16
N SER A 40 -8.94 -1.76 13.94
CA SER A 40 -7.89 -2.05 12.97
C SER A 40 -6.55 -2.02 13.68
N THR A 41 -5.62 -2.83 13.20
CA THR A 41 -4.25 -2.86 13.70
C THR A 41 -3.33 -2.92 12.50
N GLU A 42 -2.41 -1.96 12.42
CA GLU A 42 -1.51 -1.80 11.30
C GLU A 42 -0.10 -1.59 11.80
N LEU A 43 0.85 -2.40 11.32
CA LEU A 43 2.27 -2.12 11.52
C LEU A 43 2.70 -1.10 10.48
N VAL A 44 3.35 -0.03 10.92
CA VAL A 44 3.87 1.03 10.06
C VAL A 44 5.38 1.16 10.22
N PRO A 45 6.11 1.48 9.15
CA PRO A 45 7.56 1.56 9.18
C PRO A 45 8.03 2.95 9.64
N LEU A 46 9.34 3.13 9.76
CA LEU A 46 9.94 4.42 10.13
C LEU A 46 9.54 5.55 9.16
N ASN A 47 9.24 6.74 9.70
CA ASN A 47 8.78 7.93 8.96
C ASN A 47 7.51 7.69 8.12
N ASN A 48 6.46 7.18 8.77
CA ASN A 48 5.12 7.07 8.19
C ASN A 48 4.28 8.34 8.43
N ASP A 49 3.07 8.38 7.86
CA ASP A 49 2.20 9.56 7.92
C ASP A 49 1.57 9.81 9.31
N TYR A 50 1.66 8.84 10.22
CA TYR A 50 1.07 8.91 11.56
C TYR A 50 2.09 9.33 12.62
N MET A 51 3.33 8.85 12.53
CA MET A 51 4.38 9.14 13.49
C MET A 51 5.77 9.03 12.87
N PRO A 52 6.78 9.73 13.41
CA PRO A 52 8.16 9.64 12.90
C PRO A 52 8.79 8.26 13.13
N ASN A 53 8.28 7.47 14.08
CA ASN A 53 8.80 6.15 14.44
C ASN A 53 8.11 5.02 13.66
N ALA A 54 8.82 3.90 13.48
CA ALA A 54 8.15 2.64 13.18
C ALA A 54 7.27 2.25 14.38
N GLY A 55 6.29 1.37 14.16
CA GLY A 55 5.51 0.83 15.27
C GLY A 55 4.13 0.38 14.85
N LEU A 56 3.24 0.33 15.82
CA LEU A 56 1.88 -0.18 15.65
C LEU A 56 0.87 0.95 15.76
N ILE A 57 -0.08 0.98 14.83
CA ILE A 57 -1.27 1.82 14.91
C ILE A 57 -2.43 0.90 15.26
N VAL A 58 -3.16 1.27 16.31
CA VAL A 58 -4.44 0.64 16.63
C VAL A 58 -5.52 1.69 16.45
N GLY A 59 -6.34 1.53 15.41
CA GLY A 59 -7.36 2.49 15.04
C GLY A 59 -8.76 1.96 15.32
N LEU A 60 -9.60 2.81 15.91
CA LEU A 60 -11.02 2.57 16.08
C LEU A 60 -11.80 3.63 15.31
N ARG A 61 -12.62 3.21 14.36
CA ARG A 61 -13.51 4.13 13.64
C ARG A 61 -14.76 4.42 14.47
N ILE A 62 -15.03 5.69 14.72
CA ILE A 62 -16.24 6.16 15.40
C ILE A 62 -17.16 6.74 14.33
N SER A 63 -17.97 5.89 13.70
CA SER A 63 -18.89 6.34 12.65
C SER A 63 -20.08 7.08 13.26
N SER A 64 -20.00 8.41 13.38
CA SER A 64 -21.20 9.23 13.56
C SER A 64 -21.73 9.66 12.19
N ASN A 65 -22.82 9.03 11.73
CA ASN A 65 -23.55 9.54 10.57
C ASN A 65 -24.10 10.94 10.91
N GLY A 66 -23.45 11.99 10.43
CA GLY A 66 -24.07 13.32 10.32
C GLY A 66 -23.69 14.36 11.37
N MET A 67 -22.68 14.14 12.20
CA MET A 67 -22.12 15.21 13.05
C MET A 67 -20.71 15.58 12.60
N HIS A 68 -20.62 16.36 11.53
CA HIS A 68 -19.40 17.15 11.33
C HIS A 68 -19.40 18.29 12.34
N ALA A 69 -18.24 18.55 12.95
CA ALA A 69 -18.06 19.75 13.75
C ALA A 69 -18.53 20.97 12.95
N HIS A 70 -19.19 21.93 13.61
CA HIS A 70 -19.62 23.15 12.94
C HIS A 70 -18.42 23.81 12.27
N ALA A 71 -18.56 24.16 10.98
CA ALA A 71 -17.56 24.87 10.18
C ALA A 71 -17.44 26.35 10.60
N ALA A 72 -17.37 26.58 11.90
CA ALA A 72 -17.17 27.89 12.49
C ALA A 72 -15.71 27.99 12.96
N PRO A 73 -15.12 29.20 12.93
CA PRO A 73 -13.78 29.41 13.48
C PRO A 73 -13.68 29.02 14.94
N LEU A 74 -12.55 28.42 15.32
CA LEU A 74 -12.22 28.12 16.71
C LEU A 74 -11.48 29.32 17.30
N LEU A 75 -12.09 29.94 18.31
CA LEU A 75 -11.61 31.18 18.91
C LEU A 75 -11.33 30.98 20.40
N SER A 76 -10.12 31.32 20.84
CA SER A 76 -9.77 31.46 22.25
C SER A 76 -8.80 32.63 22.43
N PRO A 77 -8.96 33.50 23.45
CA PRO A 77 -8.09 34.66 23.66
C PRO A 77 -6.60 34.34 23.87
N THR A 78 -6.27 33.08 24.18
CA THR A 78 -4.92 32.62 24.52
C THR A 78 -4.33 31.65 23.50
N GLN A 79 -5.04 31.40 22.40
CA GLN A 79 -4.64 30.46 21.36
C GLN A 79 -4.64 31.14 19.99
N PRO A 80 -3.94 30.57 19.00
CA PRO A 80 -4.05 31.02 17.62
C PRO A 80 -5.50 30.98 17.12
N TYR A 81 -5.77 31.80 16.10
CA TYR A 81 -7.02 31.73 15.33
C TYR A 81 -6.96 30.51 14.41
N TYR A 82 -7.95 29.64 14.49
CA TYR A 82 -8.13 28.56 13.52
C TYR A 82 -9.44 28.77 12.76
N PRO A 83 -9.42 28.82 11.42
CA PRO A 83 -10.63 29.06 10.62
C PRO A 83 -11.61 27.88 10.67
N ASP A 84 -11.11 26.67 10.93
CA ASP A 84 -11.89 25.44 11.08
C ASP A 84 -11.19 24.42 12.02
N ILE A 85 -11.83 23.28 12.24
CA ILE A 85 -11.31 22.23 13.14
C ILE A 85 -10.13 21.50 12.51
N GLU A 86 -10.06 21.42 11.19
CA GLU A 86 -9.00 20.75 10.47
C GLU A 86 -7.67 21.50 10.56
N ASP A 87 -7.69 22.83 10.47
CA ASP A 87 -6.49 23.63 10.70
C ASP A 87 -6.03 23.57 12.16
N ALA A 88 -6.96 23.53 13.12
CA ALA A 88 -6.60 23.28 14.53
C ALA A 88 -6.02 21.89 14.74
N ALA A 89 -6.61 20.84 14.14
CA ALA A 89 -6.10 19.48 14.22
C ALA A 89 -4.70 19.35 13.61
N ARG A 90 -4.42 20.07 12.51
CA ARG A 90 -3.07 20.11 11.91
C ARG A 90 -2.01 20.65 12.87
N ASP A 91 -2.37 21.64 13.69
CA ASP A 91 -1.46 22.25 14.66
C ASP A 91 -1.34 21.41 15.95
N TRP A 92 -2.45 20.83 16.42
CA TRP A 92 -2.49 20.14 17.71
C TRP A 92 -2.03 18.69 17.66
N LEU A 93 -2.20 18.00 16.52
CA LEU A 93 -1.90 16.58 16.40
C LEU A 93 -0.46 16.38 15.91
N PRO A 94 0.30 15.43 16.50
CA PRO A 94 1.71 15.21 16.17
C PRO A 94 1.90 14.42 14.85
N PHE A 95 0.97 14.56 13.90
CA PHE A 95 1.05 13.86 12.62
C PHE A 95 2.06 14.53 11.70
N PRO A 96 3.05 13.79 11.14
CA PRO A 96 3.98 14.34 10.17
C PRO A 96 3.29 14.98 8.95
N ILE A 97 2.20 14.38 8.50
CA ILE A 97 1.38 14.85 7.38
C ILE A 97 -0.08 14.77 7.81
N TYR A 98 -0.89 15.80 7.54
CA TYR A 98 -2.34 15.80 7.78
C TYR A 98 -3.08 16.50 6.64
N HIS A 99 -4.02 15.79 6.02
CA HIS A 99 -4.71 16.19 4.79
C HIS A 99 -6.02 16.97 5.03
N GLY A 100 -6.24 17.44 6.26
CA GLY A 100 -7.44 18.21 6.61
C GLY A 100 -8.71 17.39 6.44
N ARG A 101 -9.72 17.96 5.75
CA ARG A 101 -11.05 17.36 5.67
C ARG A 101 -11.07 15.99 4.95
N GLY A 102 -10.16 15.80 4.00
CA GLY A 102 -10.04 14.55 3.24
C GLY A 102 -9.19 13.48 3.94
N ASP A 103 -8.70 13.75 5.14
CA ASP A 103 -7.84 12.82 5.86
C ASP A 103 -8.63 11.59 6.32
N GLY A 104 -8.12 10.40 5.99
CA GLY A 104 -8.77 9.13 6.35
C GLY A 104 -8.84 8.87 7.85
N ARG A 105 -8.02 9.57 8.64
CA ARG A 105 -7.98 9.48 10.11
C ARG A 105 -9.09 10.28 10.80
N ASN A 106 -9.81 11.11 10.06
CA ASN A 106 -10.96 11.83 10.60
C ASN A 106 -11.99 10.83 11.15
N ASP A 107 -12.63 11.21 12.26
CA ASP A 107 -13.61 10.38 12.97
C ASP A 107 -13.03 9.05 13.49
N GLN A 108 -11.71 8.98 13.71
CA GLN A 108 -11.05 7.82 14.31
C GLN A 108 -10.42 8.16 15.66
N LEU A 109 -10.43 7.18 16.55
CA LEU A 109 -9.56 7.15 17.71
C LEU A 109 -8.34 6.29 17.37
N LEU A 110 -7.15 6.86 17.53
CA LEU A 110 -5.89 6.21 17.16
C LEU A 110 -5.00 6.07 18.38
N PHE A 111 -4.47 4.86 18.59
CA PHE A 111 -3.31 4.61 19.44
C PHE A 111 -2.07 4.52 18.57
N LEU A 112 -1.12 5.43 18.80
CA LEU A 112 0.19 5.39 18.18
C LEU A 112 1.15 4.74 19.15
N LEU A 113 1.65 3.55 18.81
CA LEU A 113 2.54 2.76 19.65
C LEU A 113 3.92 2.71 18.99
N PRO A 114 4.77 3.72 19.22
CA PRO A 114 6.09 3.79 18.59
C PRO A 114 6.96 2.65 19.08
N GLU A 115 7.56 1.92 18.14
CA GLU A 115 8.56 0.90 18.44
C GLU A 115 9.90 1.57 18.76
N LYS A 116 10.36 1.38 20.00
CA LYS A 116 11.62 1.94 20.51
C LYS A 116 12.67 0.86 20.77
N ARG A 117 12.28 -0.41 20.81
CA ARG A 117 13.15 -1.54 21.16
C ARG A 117 14.19 -1.80 20.07
N ALA A 118 13.74 -1.88 18.81
CA ALA A 118 14.58 -2.03 17.64
C ALA A 118 13.86 -1.45 16.41
N PHE A 119 14.58 -0.76 15.52
CA PHE A 119 14.05 -0.22 14.26
C PHE A 119 15.20 0.07 13.28
N VAL A 120 14.89 0.21 12.00
CA VAL A 120 15.89 0.46 10.95
C VAL A 120 16.14 1.96 10.86
N SER A 121 17.26 2.43 11.42
CA SER A 121 17.58 3.86 11.47
C SER A 121 18.13 4.41 10.15
N ASP A 122 18.83 3.58 9.38
CA ASP A 122 19.33 3.95 8.06
C ASP A 122 19.52 2.71 7.20
N ALA A 123 19.46 2.89 5.88
CA ALA A 123 19.81 1.87 4.92
C ALA A 123 20.35 2.52 3.66
N ARG A 124 21.46 1.98 3.14
CA ARG A 124 22.18 2.56 2.00
C ARG A 124 22.89 1.50 1.19
N PHE A 125 22.95 1.72 -0.11
CA PHE A 125 23.80 0.91 -0.98
C PHE A 125 25.25 1.35 -0.88
N CYS A 126 26.14 0.39 -0.73
CA CYS A 126 27.58 0.55 -0.86
C CYS A 126 28.03 0.32 -2.32
N ASP A 127 29.26 0.72 -2.62
CA ASP A 127 29.84 0.62 -3.97
C ASP A 127 30.07 -0.84 -4.41
N ASP A 128 30.14 -1.78 -3.46
CA ASP A 128 30.39 -3.20 -3.66
C ASP A 128 29.11 -4.02 -3.90
N ARG A 129 27.99 -3.37 -4.26
CA ARG A 129 26.66 -4.01 -4.43
C ARG A 129 26.16 -4.70 -3.16
N THR A 130 26.49 -4.12 -2.01
CA THR A 130 25.87 -4.50 -0.75
C THR A 130 24.90 -3.42 -0.30
N LEU A 131 23.77 -3.86 0.24
CA LEU A 131 22.87 -3.02 1.02
C LEU A 131 23.31 -3.11 2.48
N GLU A 132 23.79 -2.00 3.03
CA GLU A 132 24.09 -1.86 4.45
C GLU A 132 22.85 -1.34 5.16
N ILE A 133 22.36 -2.08 6.15
CA ILE A 133 21.19 -1.75 6.96
C ILE A 133 21.68 -1.50 8.38
N THR A 134 21.39 -0.32 8.91
CA THR A 134 21.71 0.08 10.29
C THR A 134 20.45 0.03 11.13
N VAL A 135 20.54 -0.66 12.25
CA VAL A 135 19.48 -0.84 13.24
C VAL A 135 19.83 -0.06 14.50
N ALA A 136 18.84 0.62 15.06
CA ALA A 136 18.95 1.31 16.34
C ALA A 136 17.79 0.89 17.26
N GLY A 137 17.88 1.25 18.53
CA GLY A 137 16.83 1.00 19.51
C GLY A 137 17.39 0.79 20.91
N THR A 138 16.52 0.85 21.90
CA THR A 138 16.91 0.72 23.32
C THR A 138 17.29 -0.71 23.70
N ALA A 139 16.89 -1.70 22.90
CA ALA A 139 17.09 -3.12 23.17
C ALA A 139 17.78 -3.85 21.99
N VAL A 140 18.43 -3.11 21.08
CA VAL A 140 19.09 -3.69 19.89
C VAL A 140 20.18 -4.70 20.27
N ASP A 141 20.90 -4.46 21.37
CA ASP A 141 21.95 -5.36 21.87
C ASP A 141 21.41 -6.51 22.74
N GLU A 142 20.14 -6.45 23.13
CA GLU A 142 19.48 -7.45 23.99
C GLU A 142 18.69 -8.49 23.19
N ILE A 143 18.29 -8.13 21.96
CA ILE A 143 17.44 -8.94 21.10
C ILE A 143 18.27 -9.52 19.96
N ALA A 144 18.20 -10.84 19.77
CA ALA A 144 18.78 -11.49 18.59
C ALA A 144 17.94 -11.14 17.35
N LEU A 145 18.42 -10.15 16.58
CA LEU A 145 17.73 -9.61 15.41
C LEU A 145 18.29 -10.18 14.10
N ILE A 146 17.37 -10.40 13.16
CA ILE A 146 17.69 -10.75 11.77
C ILE A 146 16.91 -9.83 10.84
N VAL A 147 17.52 -9.50 9.71
CA VAL A 147 16.81 -8.92 8.57
C VAL A 147 16.45 -10.04 7.62
N LYS A 148 15.18 -10.10 7.22
CA LYS A 148 14.69 -11.06 6.23
C LYS A 148 13.97 -10.32 5.13
N GLY A 149 14.30 -10.60 3.88
CA GLY A 149 13.78 -9.82 2.75
C GLY A 149 13.88 -10.50 1.41
N ALA A 150 13.52 -9.74 0.39
CA ALA A 150 13.66 -10.10 -1.00
C ALA A 150 13.85 -8.87 -1.88
N TYR A 151 14.46 -9.09 -3.05
CA TYR A 151 14.48 -8.12 -4.13
C TYR A 151 14.00 -8.74 -5.44
N TRP A 152 13.54 -7.89 -6.36
CA TRP A 152 13.00 -8.28 -7.64
C TRP A 152 13.89 -7.82 -8.79
N GLU A 153 14.22 -8.76 -9.66
CA GLU A 153 14.89 -8.51 -10.94
C GLU A 153 13.98 -9.01 -12.07
N GLY A 154 13.15 -8.11 -12.61
CA GLY A 154 12.10 -8.47 -13.56
C GLY A 154 11.07 -9.40 -12.91
N THR A 155 10.99 -10.63 -13.41
CA THR A 155 10.08 -11.66 -12.89
C THR A 155 10.68 -12.48 -11.75
N ALA A 156 12.00 -12.41 -11.55
CA ALA A 156 12.70 -13.20 -10.53
C ALA A 156 12.60 -12.57 -9.15
N ILE A 157 12.35 -13.40 -8.14
CA ILE A 157 12.38 -13.04 -6.72
C ILE A 157 13.63 -13.66 -6.10
N ARG A 158 14.46 -12.86 -5.45
CA ARG A 158 15.66 -13.32 -4.75
C ARG A 158 15.50 -13.02 -3.27
N HIS A 159 15.45 -14.08 -2.46
CA HIS A 159 15.34 -13.97 -1.02
C HIS A 159 16.70 -13.81 -0.37
N PHE A 160 16.73 -13.13 0.77
CA PHE A 160 17.92 -13.01 1.60
C PHE A 160 17.55 -12.95 3.08
N ASP A 161 18.52 -13.32 3.90
CA ASP A 161 18.51 -13.19 5.35
C ASP A 161 19.90 -12.80 5.85
N ALA A 162 19.96 -11.94 6.85
CA ALA A 162 21.22 -11.51 7.46
C ALA A 162 21.04 -11.23 8.95
N SER A 163 21.91 -11.82 9.78
CA SER A 163 21.96 -11.50 11.20
C SER A 163 22.50 -10.09 11.41
N ILE A 164 21.93 -9.38 12.40
CA ILE A 164 22.47 -8.11 12.86
C ILE A 164 23.68 -8.39 13.75
N ASN A 165 24.84 -7.82 13.40
CA ASN A 165 26.05 -7.90 14.21
C ASN A 165 26.33 -6.52 14.80
N GLY A 166 26.06 -6.35 16.11
CA GLY A 166 26.02 -5.03 16.74
C GLY A 166 24.78 -4.27 16.26
N SER A 167 24.98 -3.25 15.44
CA SER A 167 23.90 -2.41 14.89
C SER A 167 23.79 -2.46 13.36
N ILE A 168 24.55 -3.32 12.69
CA ILE A 168 24.66 -3.30 11.23
C ILE A 168 24.51 -4.73 10.68
N CYS A 169 23.84 -4.85 9.53
CA CYS A 169 24.00 -5.99 8.65
C CYS A 169 24.26 -5.54 7.20
N ARG A 170 24.81 -6.46 6.41
CA ARG A 170 25.06 -6.25 4.99
C ARG A 170 24.48 -7.41 4.20
N VAL A 171 23.78 -7.07 3.13
CA VAL A 171 23.13 -8.02 2.23
C VAL A 171 23.64 -7.77 0.82
N ALA A 172 23.99 -8.83 0.09
CA ALA A 172 24.30 -8.70 -1.34
C ALA A 172 23.01 -8.42 -2.13
N VAL A 173 22.90 -7.22 -2.68
CA VAL A 173 21.76 -6.77 -3.49
C VAL A 173 22.31 -6.11 -4.75
N PRO A 174 22.03 -6.64 -5.94
CA PRO A 174 22.58 -6.09 -7.18
C PRO A 174 22.07 -4.68 -7.44
N ASP A 175 22.78 -3.95 -8.30
CA ASP A 175 22.27 -2.70 -8.87
C ASP A 175 21.09 -3.01 -9.82
N HIS A 176 20.23 -2.02 -10.07
CA HIS A 176 19.12 -2.10 -11.03
C HIS A 176 18.03 -3.11 -10.69
N ILE A 177 17.62 -3.16 -9.42
CA ILE A 177 16.44 -3.93 -8.98
C ILE A 177 15.15 -3.11 -9.12
N ASP A 178 14.03 -3.80 -9.27
CA ASP A 178 12.71 -3.19 -9.47
C ASP A 178 11.98 -2.89 -8.16
N ARG A 179 12.19 -3.76 -7.16
CA ARG A 179 11.59 -3.70 -5.84
C ARG A 179 12.54 -4.26 -4.79
N LEU A 180 12.52 -3.67 -3.61
CA LEU A 180 13.22 -4.12 -2.41
C LEU A 180 12.25 -4.17 -1.24
N GLU A 181 12.20 -5.31 -0.57
CA GLU A 181 11.43 -5.46 0.66
C GLU A 181 12.23 -6.20 1.71
N TYR A 182 12.19 -5.72 2.95
CA TYR A 182 12.76 -6.44 4.07
C TYR A 182 12.05 -6.10 5.38
N TYR A 183 12.20 -7.00 6.35
CA TYR A 183 11.64 -6.89 7.68
C TYR A 183 12.76 -7.09 8.70
N LEU A 184 12.75 -6.27 9.75
CA LEU A 184 13.55 -6.48 10.94
C LEU A 184 12.74 -7.32 11.92
N ILE A 185 13.21 -8.53 12.21
CA ILE A 185 12.49 -9.49 13.04
C ILE A 185 13.40 -10.10 14.12
N ALA A 186 12.81 -10.51 15.24
CA ALA A 186 13.48 -11.37 16.21
C ALA A 186 13.35 -12.86 15.83
N LEU A 187 14.13 -13.71 16.51
CA LEU A 187 14.08 -15.17 16.33
C LEU A 187 12.73 -15.80 16.70
N ASP A 188 11.91 -15.13 17.51
CA ASP A 188 10.56 -15.57 17.87
C ASP A 188 9.49 -15.17 16.84
N GLY A 189 9.88 -14.47 15.76
CA GLY A 189 8.99 -14.00 14.71
C GLY A 189 8.39 -12.62 14.95
N THR A 190 8.70 -11.95 16.06
CA THR A 190 8.25 -10.56 16.31
C THR A 190 8.82 -9.63 15.25
N VAL A 191 7.96 -8.87 14.57
CA VAL A 191 8.35 -7.85 13.59
C VAL A 191 8.46 -6.49 14.28
N PHE A 192 9.59 -5.83 14.10
CA PHE A 192 9.88 -4.53 14.72
C PHE A 192 9.75 -3.38 13.74
N ASP A 193 10.19 -3.58 12.51
CA ASP A 193 10.19 -2.57 11.45
C ASP A 193 10.25 -3.26 10.08
N PHE A 194 9.95 -2.53 9.02
CA PHE A 194 10.05 -3.02 7.67
C PHE A 194 10.33 -1.92 6.67
N HIS A 195 10.78 -2.31 5.48
CA HIS A 195 10.93 -1.42 4.34
C HIS A 195 10.27 -2.06 3.13
N ARG A 196 9.55 -1.25 2.36
CA ARG A 196 9.03 -1.63 1.05
C ARG A 196 9.24 -0.47 0.11
N GLU A 197 10.02 -0.72 -0.92
CA GLU A 197 10.22 0.25 -2.00
C GLU A 197 10.04 -0.46 -3.33
N ALA A 198 9.02 -0.04 -4.05
CA ALA A 198 8.80 -0.37 -5.44
C ALA A 198 8.88 0.93 -6.24
N ARG A 199 9.28 0.82 -7.50
CA ARG A 199 9.50 1.98 -8.35
C ARG A 199 8.29 2.87 -8.56
N LEU A 200 7.18 2.23 -8.83
CA LEU A 200 5.95 2.88 -9.25
C LEU A 200 5.05 3.18 -8.05
N SER A 201 5.37 2.59 -6.88
CA SER A 201 4.84 2.99 -5.60
C SER A 201 5.32 4.40 -5.23
N SER A 202 4.37 5.35 -5.20
CA SER A 202 4.58 6.65 -4.53
C SER A 202 4.72 6.50 -3.01
N ILE A 203 4.39 5.32 -2.48
CA ILE A 203 4.45 4.96 -1.06
C ILE A 203 5.79 4.25 -0.82
N ALA A 204 6.87 5.02 -0.87
CA ALA A 204 7.97 4.70 0.02
C ALA A 204 7.52 5.23 1.38
N LEU A 205 6.90 4.38 2.20
CA LEU A 205 6.77 4.71 3.62
C LEU A 205 8.21 4.71 4.15
N GLY A 206 8.77 5.90 4.38
CA GLY A 206 10.15 6.09 4.77
C GLY A 206 11.09 6.62 3.68
N LYS A 207 12.38 6.57 3.97
CA LYS A 207 13.46 7.08 3.12
C LYS A 207 13.62 6.17 1.89
N LYS A 208 13.60 6.75 0.68
CA LYS A 208 13.92 6.01 -0.55
C LYS A 208 15.39 5.58 -0.54
N ILE A 209 15.62 4.27 -0.62
CA ILE A 209 16.95 3.64 -0.58
C ILE A 209 17.45 3.38 -2.01
N LEU A 210 16.57 2.96 -2.93
CA LEU A 210 16.99 2.53 -4.27
C LEU A 210 17.53 3.70 -5.10
N GLY A 211 16.90 4.88 -5.01
CA GLY A 211 17.34 6.09 -5.70
C GLY A 211 17.75 5.84 -7.18
N PRO A 212 18.96 6.22 -7.62
CA PRO A 212 19.43 6.02 -8.99
C PRO A 212 19.80 4.56 -9.32
N LYS A 213 19.94 3.69 -8.31
CA LYS A 213 20.19 2.26 -8.51
C LYS A 213 18.93 1.49 -8.90
N GLN A 214 17.78 2.15 -8.98
CA GLN A 214 16.58 1.55 -9.53
C GLN A 214 16.69 1.44 -11.05
N ARG A 215 16.22 0.33 -11.62
CA ARG A 215 16.14 0.14 -13.09
C ARG A 215 15.36 1.28 -13.76
N SER A 216 15.63 1.62 -15.03
CA SER A 216 14.88 2.60 -15.84
C SER A 216 13.57 2.02 -16.43
N LEU A 217 12.55 2.84 -16.78
CA LEU A 217 11.21 2.28 -17.10
C LEU A 217 11.29 1.55 -18.43
N GLY A 218 12.11 2.09 -19.34
CA GLY A 218 12.46 1.43 -20.58
C GLY A 218 13.16 0.07 -20.37
N GLU A 219 14.09 -0.07 -19.43
CA GLU A 219 14.72 -1.37 -19.14
C GLU A 219 13.69 -2.38 -18.60
N GLN A 220 12.76 -1.96 -17.74
CA GLN A 220 11.67 -2.84 -17.27
C GLN A 220 10.75 -3.28 -18.40
N ILE A 221 10.37 -2.36 -19.29
CA ILE A 221 9.58 -2.68 -20.48
C ILE A 221 10.36 -3.66 -21.36
N GLY A 222 11.63 -3.39 -21.64
CA GLY A 222 12.48 -4.26 -22.46
C GLY A 222 12.57 -5.69 -21.91
N MET A 223 12.71 -5.84 -20.59
CA MET A 223 12.69 -7.16 -19.95
C MET A 223 11.32 -7.82 -20.00
N ALA A 224 10.24 -7.07 -19.75
CA ALA A 224 8.89 -7.60 -19.86
C ALA A 224 8.61 -8.10 -21.29
N LEU A 225 8.98 -7.33 -22.31
CA LEU A 225 8.82 -7.72 -23.73
C LEU A 225 9.64 -8.96 -24.08
N HIS A 226 10.84 -9.10 -23.50
CA HIS A 226 11.68 -10.28 -23.68
C HIS A 226 11.07 -11.53 -23.00
N ASP A 227 10.56 -11.38 -21.77
CA ASP A 227 10.03 -12.49 -20.98
C ASP A 227 8.58 -12.88 -21.37
N GLY A 228 7.85 -11.95 -21.99
CA GLY A 228 6.46 -12.13 -22.39
C GLY A 228 5.43 -11.96 -21.27
N GLU A 229 4.15 -12.16 -21.60
CA GLU A 229 3.08 -12.19 -20.60
C GLU A 229 3.25 -13.36 -19.62
N GLY A 230 2.87 -13.14 -18.37
CA GLY A 230 3.04 -14.15 -17.32
C GLY A 230 2.26 -13.88 -16.06
N GLN A 231 2.73 -14.43 -14.94
CA GLN A 231 2.05 -14.30 -13.65
C GLN A 231 2.01 -12.86 -13.10
N ARG A 232 2.85 -11.97 -13.62
CA ARG A 232 3.01 -10.59 -13.14
C ARG A 232 3.08 -9.56 -14.27
N VAL A 233 2.90 -9.98 -15.51
CA VAL A 233 3.00 -9.13 -16.71
C VAL A 233 1.81 -9.43 -17.60
N GLU A 234 1.16 -8.38 -18.07
CA GLU A 234 0.10 -8.40 -19.08
C GLU A 234 0.37 -7.28 -20.09
N PHE A 235 0.14 -7.57 -21.37
CA PHE A 235 0.20 -6.60 -22.44
C PHE A 235 -1.19 -6.28 -22.96
N LYS A 236 -1.43 -5.00 -23.21
CA LYS A 236 -2.66 -4.55 -23.84
C LYS A 236 -2.39 -3.43 -24.84
N PRO A 237 -3.09 -3.42 -25.98
CA PRO A 237 -3.15 -2.23 -26.80
C PRO A 237 -3.91 -1.12 -26.04
N PHE A 238 -4.05 0.06 -26.67
CA PHE A 238 -4.86 1.14 -26.12
C PHE A 238 -6.24 0.68 -25.66
N VAL A 239 -6.63 1.09 -24.45
CA VAL A 239 -7.94 0.81 -23.87
C VAL A 239 -8.70 2.12 -23.68
N GLU A 240 -9.89 2.20 -24.26
CA GLU A 240 -10.75 3.38 -24.12
C GLU A 240 -11.45 3.37 -22.73
N PRO A 241 -11.22 4.38 -21.85
CA PRO A 241 -11.77 4.36 -20.49
C PRO A 241 -13.30 4.53 -20.44
N GLY A 242 -13.91 5.02 -21.53
CA GLY A 242 -15.35 5.22 -21.65
C GLY A 242 -16.15 3.93 -21.85
N GLN A 243 -15.49 2.81 -22.13
CA GLN A 243 -16.17 1.53 -22.39
C GLN A 243 -16.94 1.05 -21.15
N SER A 244 -18.10 0.42 -21.36
CA SER A 244 -18.72 -0.40 -20.32
C SER A 244 -17.94 -1.72 -20.19
N LEU A 245 -18.09 -2.48 -19.10
CA LEU A 245 -17.43 -3.79 -18.98
C LEU A 245 -17.96 -4.82 -20.01
N GLY A 246 -19.21 -4.66 -20.43
CA GLY A 246 -19.93 -5.67 -21.20
C GLY A 246 -20.10 -7.00 -20.46
N THR A 247 -20.94 -7.90 -20.98
CA THR A 247 -21.21 -9.22 -20.40
C THR A 247 -21.24 -10.30 -21.48
N GLY A 248 -20.97 -11.55 -21.09
CA GLY A 248 -21.02 -12.69 -21.99
C GLY A 248 -20.00 -12.61 -23.14
N ALA A 249 -20.50 -12.63 -24.38
CA ALA A 249 -19.69 -12.56 -25.59
C ALA A 249 -19.15 -11.15 -25.91
N ASN A 250 -19.68 -10.11 -25.27
CA ASN A 250 -19.31 -8.70 -25.53
C ASN A 250 -18.33 -8.16 -24.47
N LYS A 251 -17.31 -8.93 -24.08
CA LYS A 251 -16.31 -8.44 -23.14
C LYS A 251 -15.49 -7.33 -23.79
N THR A 252 -15.38 -6.19 -23.11
CA THR A 252 -14.57 -5.08 -23.58
C THR A 252 -13.13 -5.21 -23.10
N LYS A 253 -12.21 -4.47 -23.74
CA LYS A 253 -10.82 -4.38 -23.29
C LYS A 253 -10.71 -3.79 -21.88
N LEU A 254 -11.60 -2.86 -21.51
CA LEU A 254 -11.67 -2.38 -20.13
C LEU A 254 -12.01 -3.52 -19.14
N ARG A 255 -12.90 -4.45 -19.50
CA ARG A 255 -13.15 -5.63 -18.65
C ARG A 255 -11.94 -6.52 -18.53
N GLU A 256 -11.15 -6.70 -19.59
CA GLU A 256 -9.88 -7.44 -19.51
C GLU A 256 -8.91 -6.78 -18.52
N ILE A 257 -8.75 -5.45 -18.58
CA ILE A 257 -7.93 -4.69 -17.61
C ILE A 257 -8.42 -4.89 -16.18
N VAL A 258 -9.70 -4.62 -15.91
CA VAL A 258 -10.28 -4.73 -14.56
C VAL A 258 -10.16 -6.16 -14.01
N THR A 259 -10.41 -7.17 -14.84
CA THR A 259 -10.25 -8.58 -14.45
C THR A 259 -8.79 -8.90 -14.12
N THR A 260 -7.84 -8.36 -14.89
CA THR A 260 -6.40 -8.57 -14.68
C THR A 260 -5.94 -7.90 -13.39
N VAL A 261 -6.40 -6.67 -13.12
CA VAL A 261 -6.13 -5.96 -11.87
C VAL A 261 -6.62 -6.77 -10.67
N VAL A 262 -7.86 -7.25 -10.69
CA VAL A 262 -8.40 -8.10 -9.63
C VAL A 262 -7.57 -9.39 -9.47
N ALA A 263 -7.19 -10.02 -10.58
CA ALA A 263 -6.38 -11.24 -10.57
C ALA A 263 -4.97 -11.04 -9.99
N PHE A 264 -4.31 -9.92 -10.32
CA PHE A 264 -3.01 -9.54 -9.75
C PHE A 264 -3.13 -9.20 -8.27
N ALA A 265 -4.13 -8.40 -7.88
CA ALA A 265 -4.37 -8.02 -6.51
C ALA A 265 -4.67 -9.22 -5.59
N ASN A 266 -5.41 -10.21 -6.08
CA ASN A 266 -5.65 -11.47 -5.34
C ASN A 266 -4.41 -12.37 -5.26
N THR A 267 -3.41 -12.16 -6.12
CA THR A 267 -2.17 -12.94 -6.15
C THR A 267 -1.00 -12.10 -5.64
N HIS A 268 0.08 -11.94 -6.42
CA HIS A 268 1.32 -11.31 -5.96
C HIS A 268 1.52 -9.90 -6.53
N GLY A 269 0.45 -9.26 -7.01
CA GLY A 269 0.55 -8.04 -7.81
C GLY A 269 1.08 -8.31 -9.22
N GLY A 270 1.31 -7.24 -9.97
CA GLY A 270 1.81 -7.31 -11.34
C GLY A 270 1.77 -5.97 -12.07
N HIS A 271 2.13 -5.99 -13.34
CA HIS A 271 2.17 -4.83 -14.23
C HIS A 271 1.35 -5.13 -15.48
N ILE A 272 0.58 -4.13 -15.91
CA ILE A 272 -0.07 -4.12 -17.22
C ILE A 272 0.59 -3.02 -18.03
N TYR A 273 1.18 -3.37 -19.19
CA TYR A 273 1.75 -2.39 -20.12
C TYR A 273 0.77 -2.14 -21.25
N ILE A 274 0.21 -0.93 -21.27
CA ILE A 274 -0.75 -0.45 -22.26
C ILE A 274 0.01 0.31 -23.37
N GLY A 275 -0.26 -0.05 -24.62
CA GLY A 275 0.54 0.38 -25.78
C GLY A 275 1.46 -0.72 -26.32
N VAL A 276 1.30 -1.95 -25.83
CA VAL A 276 1.97 -3.15 -26.33
C VAL A 276 0.91 -4.08 -26.91
N ASP A 277 1.06 -4.53 -28.14
CA ASP A 277 0.09 -5.43 -28.76
C ASP A 277 0.27 -6.90 -28.30
N ASP A 278 -0.60 -7.78 -28.82
CA ASP A 278 -0.62 -9.20 -28.45
C ASP A 278 0.63 -9.96 -28.97
N ASP A 279 1.42 -9.36 -29.87
CA ASP A 279 2.68 -9.90 -30.40
C ASP A 279 3.90 -9.40 -29.63
N CYS A 280 3.70 -8.75 -28.48
CA CYS A 280 4.74 -8.11 -27.67
C CYS A 280 5.50 -7.01 -28.43
N ILE A 281 4.82 -6.28 -29.32
CA ILE A 281 5.40 -5.16 -30.06
C ILE A 281 4.92 -3.84 -29.41
N PRO A 282 5.84 -2.94 -29.02
CA PRO A 282 5.47 -1.62 -28.52
C PRO A 282 4.92 -0.78 -29.68
N ALA A 283 3.59 -0.64 -29.72
CA ALA A 283 2.86 0.11 -30.75
C ALA A 283 2.50 1.54 -30.31
N GLY A 284 2.59 1.82 -29.01
CA GLY A 284 2.22 3.10 -28.43
C GLY A 284 0.71 3.27 -28.30
N ILE A 285 0.30 4.42 -27.76
CA ILE A 285 -1.11 4.78 -27.58
C ILE A 285 -1.49 6.12 -28.23
N GLU A 286 -0.52 6.84 -28.79
CA GLU A 286 -0.63 8.24 -29.20
C GLU A 286 -1.78 8.44 -30.18
N GLN A 287 -1.83 7.65 -31.25
CA GLN A 287 -2.84 7.81 -32.29
C GLN A 287 -4.26 7.53 -31.77
N GLN A 288 -4.43 6.53 -30.91
CA GLN A 288 -5.71 6.17 -30.33
C GLN A 288 -6.13 7.18 -29.24
N LEU A 289 -5.16 7.67 -28.47
CA LEU A 289 -5.35 8.71 -27.49
C LEU A 289 -5.80 10.01 -28.16
N GLU A 290 -5.20 10.38 -29.30
CA GLU A 290 -5.60 11.57 -30.06
C GLU A 290 -7.05 11.49 -30.55
N ARG A 291 -7.45 10.33 -31.08
CA ARG A 291 -8.83 10.09 -31.51
C ARG A 291 -9.81 10.17 -30.34
N TRP A 292 -9.43 9.62 -29.19
CA TRP A 292 -10.26 9.63 -27.98
C TRP A 292 -10.39 11.04 -27.38
N ALA A 293 -9.27 11.76 -27.24
CA ALA A 293 -9.22 13.11 -26.71
C ALA A 293 -9.78 14.16 -27.68
N LYS A 294 -9.81 13.82 -28.99
CA LYS A 294 -10.07 14.75 -30.10
C LYS A 294 -9.10 15.94 -30.09
N ALA A 295 -7.86 15.67 -29.68
CA ALA A 295 -6.78 16.64 -29.47
C ALA A 295 -5.42 15.91 -29.52
N PRO A 296 -4.28 16.60 -29.71
CA PRO A 296 -2.96 15.98 -29.71
C PRO A 296 -2.65 15.19 -28.44
N ALA A 297 -1.81 14.17 -28.53
CA ALA A 297 -1.34 13.35 -27.39
C ALA A 297 -0.29 14.09 -26.53
N ASP A 298 -0.64 15.30 -26.07
CA ASP A 298 0.20 16.08 -25.16
C ASP A 298 0.11 15.59 -23.70
N GLU A 299 0.97 16.13 -22.84
CA GLU A 299 1.04 15.74 -21.43
C GLU A 299 -0.32 15.84 -20.72
N VAL A 300 -1.09 16.88 -21.01
CA VAL A 300 -2.41 17.13 -20.40
C VAL A 300 -3.41 16.05 -20.77
N ASN A 301 -3.50 15.69 -22.06
CA ASN A 301 -4.41 14.65 -22.52
C ASN A 301 -4.00 13.26 -22.05
N VAL A 302 -2.69 12.99 -21.94
CA VAL A 302 -2.20 11.75 -21.37
C VAL A 302 -2.52 11.68 -19.86
N ASP A 303 -2.34 12.76 -19.09
CA ASP A 303 -2.67 12.77 -17.64
C ASP A 303 -4.17 12.62 -17.41
N ARG A 304 -4.99 13.26 -18.26
CA ARG A 304 -6.44 13.07 -18.27
C ARG A 304 -6.81 11.61 -18.54
N TYR A 305 -6.15 10.96 -19.50
CA TYR A 305 -6.35 9.54 -19.79
C TYR A 305 -6.01 8.65 -18.59
N LEU A 306 -4.84 8.86 -17.96
CA LEU A 306 -4.43 8.11 -16.77
C LEU A 306 -5.43 8.28 -15.62
N GLY A 307 -5.86 9.51 -15.33
CA GLY A 307 -6.83 9.80 -14.28
C GLY A 307 -8.18 9.14 -14.52
N MET A 308 -8.68 9.19 -15.76
CA MET A 308 -9.92 8.52 -16.13
C MET A 308 -9.82 7.00 -16.08
N LEU A 309 -8.72 6.42 -16.58
CA LEU A 309 -8.50 4.98 -16.55
C LEU A 309 -8.43 4.47 -15.11
N LYS A 310 -7.65 5.14 -14.23
CA LYS A 310 -7.55 4.81 -12.80
C LYS A 310 -8.93 4.88 -12.12
N SER A 311 -9.68 5.95 -12.33
CA SER A 311 -11.03 6.12 -11.77
C SER A 311 -11.98 5.02 -12.22
N LYS A 312 -11.95 4.66 -13.52
CA LYS A 312 -12.79 3.61 -14.08
C LYS A 312 -12.44 2.23 -13.54
N ILE A 313 -11.16 1.90 -13.46
CA ILE A 313 -10.72 0.61 -12.89
C ILE A 313 -11.21 0.49 -11.44
N LYS A 314 -10.92 1.48 -10.60
CA LYS A 314 -11.36 1.48 -9.20
C LYS A 314 -12.88 1.40 -9.05
N GLY A 315 -13.61 2.14 -9.88
CA GLY A 315 -15.08 2.16 -9.87
C GLY A 315 -15.75 0.82 -10.22
N PHE A 316 -15.00 -0.17 -10.73
CA PHE A 316 -15.50 -1.50 -11.07
C PHE A 316 -14.93 -2.61 -10.16
N ILE A 317 -14.21 -2.27 -9.10
CA ILE A 317 -13.64 -3.23 -8.16
C ILE A 317 -14.40 -3.17 -6.84
N GLN A 318 -14.69 -4.33 -6.28
CA GLN A 318 -15.15 -4.50 -4.90
C GLN A 318 -13.97 -4.92 -4.03
N GLY A 319 -13.67 -4.11 -3.02
CA GLY A 319 -12.48 -4.23 -2.15
C GLY A 319 -11.43 -3.16 -2.45
N GLU A 320 -10.45 -3.05 -1.57
CA GLU A 320 -9.38 -2.05 -1.69
C GLU A 320 -8.20 -2.61 -2.50
N VAL A 321 -7.91 -1.96 -3.64
CA VAL A 321 -6.76 -2.27 -4.48
C VAL A 321 -5.92 -1.02 -4.66
N GLU A 322 -4.63 -1.16 -4.37
CA GLU A 322 -3.64 -0.13 -4.61
C GLU A 322 -3.13 -0.20 -6.06
N LEU A 323 -3.18 0.94 -6.75
CA LEU A 323 -2.89 1.07 -8.17
C LEU A 323 -2.06 2.31 -8.45
N HIS A 324 -0.95 2.10 -9.16
CA HIS A 324 -0.07 3.16 -9.63
C HIS A 324 -0.04 3.18 -11.15
N LEU A 325 -0.36 4.33 -11.72
CA LEU A 325 -0.34 4.53 -13.17
C LEU A 325 0.78 5.50 -13.50
N SER A 326 1.62 5.12 -14.46
CA SER A 326 2.70 5.97 -14.97
C SER A 326 2.77 5.88 -16.49
N ARG A 327 3.61 6.72 -17.10
CA ARG A 327 3.85 6.76 -18.54
C ARG A 327 5.33 6.91 -18.84
N THR A 328 5.78 6.34 -19.96
CA THR A 328 7.12 6.58 -20.50
C THR A 328 7.14 6.34 -22.00
N TYR A 329 8.18 6.82 -22.67
CA TYR A 329 8.46 6.46 -24.06
C TYR A 329 9.44 5.29 -24.09
N PHE A 330 9.13 4.27 -24.88
CA PHE A 330 10.02 3.15 -25.15
C PHE A 330 10.08 2.94 -26.67
N ASN A 331 11.27 3.10 -27.26
CA ASN A 331 11.46 3.11 -28.73
C ASN A 331 10.46 4.03 -29.45
N ASP A 332 10.35 5.28 -28.99
CA ASP A 332 9.45 6.31 -29.50
C ASP A 332 7.94 6.01 -29.39
N ALA A 333 7.55 4.93 -28.70
CA ALA A 333 6.17 4.59 -28.41
C ALA A 333 5.79 4.96 -26.97
N LEU A 334 4.69 5.68 -26.79
CA LEU A 334 4.14 6.03 -25.48
C LEU A 334 3.48 4.80 -24.84
N ILE A 335 4.08 4.32 -23.76
CA ILE A 335 3.60 3.18 -22.98
C ILE A 335 3.06 3.68 -21.64
N VAL A 336 1.85 3.23 -21.31
CA VAL A 336 1.25 3.43 -19.99
C VAL A 336 1.45 2.17 -19.16
N ILE A 337 1.89 2.32 -17.92
CA ILE A 337 2.18 1.21 -17.01
C ILE A 337 1.19 1.28 -15.85
N VAL A 338 0.41 0.22 -15.68
CA VAL A 338 -0.48 0.03 -14.53
C VAL A 338 0.18 -0.98 -13.60
N GLU A 339 0.77 -0.51 -12.51
CA GLU A 339 1.24 -1.37 -11.41
C GLU A 339 0.06 -1.66 -10.48
N VAL A 340 -0.08 -2.95 -10.15
CA VAL A 340 -1.07 -3.48 -9.23
C VAL A 340 -0.34 -4.14 -8.08
N LEU A 341 -0.53 -3.65 -6.86
CA LEU A 341 0.01 -4.33 -5.68
C LEU A 341 -0.91 -5.49 -5.26
N SER A 342 -0.34 -6.43 -4.50
CA SER A 342 -1.16 -7.44 -3.82
C SER A 342 -2.06 -6.75 -2.81
N ALA A 343 -3.35 -7.07 -2.81
CA ALA A 343 -4.29 -6.47 -1.86
C ALA A 343 -3.97 -6.94 -0.43
N ALA A 344 -3.94 -5.99 0.52
CA ALA A 344 -3.82 -6.30 1.94
C ALA A 344 -5.04 -7.09 2.45
N GLN A 345 -6.23 -6.75 1.93
CA GLN A 345 -7.46 -7.46 2.21
C GLN A 345 -7.95 -8.23 0.98
N LYS A 346 -7.91 -9.56 1.08
CA LYS A 346 -8.36 -10.48 0.02
C LYS A 346 -9.65 -11.19 0.47
N PRO A 347 -10.54 -11.56 -0.45
CA PRO A 347 -10.44 -11.36 -1.90
C PRO A 347 -10.93 -9.99 -2.34
N VAL A 348 -10.36 -9.49 -3.41
CA VAL A 348 -10.95 -8.43 -4.23
C VAL A 348 -11.71 -9.04 -5.39
N ALA A 349 -12.78 -8.39 -5.85
CA ALA A 349 -13.65 -8.92 -6.90
C ALA A 349 -13.99 -7.84 -7.93
N VAL A 350 -14.41 -8.26 -9.12
CA VAL A 350 -15.04 -7.35 -10.08
C VAL A 350 -16.47 -7.10 -9.62
N GLN A 351 -16.87 -5.84 -9.56
CA GLN A 351 -18.21 -5.45 -9.11
C GLN A 351 -19.27 -6.14 -9.98
N HIS A 352 -20.31 -6.68 -9.33
CA HIS A 352 -21.43 -7.40 -9.96
C HIS A 352 -21.06 -8.73 -10.65
N ASP A 353 -19.82 -9.22 -10.52
CA ASP A 353 -19.45 -10.57 -10.97
C ASP A 353 -19.55 -11.55 -9.80
N ALA A 354 -20.12 -12.74 -10.04
CA ALA A 354 -20.27 -13.78 -9.01
C ALA A 354 -19.01 -14.65 -8.83
N TYR A 355 -17.88 -14.24 -9.40
CA TYR A 355 -16.66 -15.04 -9.48
C TYR A 355 -15.46 -14.28 -8.91
N LEU A 356 -14.57 -15.01 -8.25
CA LEU A 356 -13.23 -14.54 -7.93
C LEU A 356 -12.28 -14.85 -9.09
N TYR A 357 -11.34 -13.94 -9.32
CA TYR A 357 -10.30 -14.10 -10.32
C TYR A 357 -8.93 -14.14 -9.67
N ALA A 358 -8.09 -15.06 -10.11
CA ALA A 358 -6.69 -15.16 -9.72
C ALA A 358 -5.83 -15.40 -10.97
N ARG A 359 -4.59 -14.92 -10.93
CA ARG A 359 -3.64 -15.11 -12.01
C ARG A 359 -3.05 -16.52 -11.97
N ALA A 360 -3.03 -17.21 -13.11
CA ALA A 360 -2.43 -18.54 -13.26
C ALA A 360 -1.66 -18.60 -14.59
N GLY A 361 -0.34 -18.43 -14.54
CA GLY A 361 0.48 -18.18 -15.73
C GLY A 361 0.12 -16.84 -16.37
N ALA A 362 0.03 -16.80 -17.70
CA ALA A 362 -0.39 -15.61 -18.46
C ALA A 362 -1.92 -15.42 -18.53
N SER A 363 -2.72 -16.20 -17.78
CA SER A 363 -4.19 -16.14 -17.87
C SER A 363 -4.85 -15.80 -16.55
N ASN A 364 -5.93 -15.03 -16.63
CA ASN A 364 -6.84 -14.78 -15.52
C ASN A 364 -7.85 -15.93 -15.44
N ARG A 365 -7.84 -16.70 -14.36
CA ARG A 365 -8.76 -17.83 -14.17
C ARG A 365 -9.84 -17.50 -13.15
N LYS A 366 -11.05 -17.97 -13.42
CA LYS A 366 -12.10 -18.06 -12.40
C LYS A 366 -11.67 -19.06 -11.36
N VAL A 367 -11.68 -18.65 -10.10
CA VAL A 367 -11.36 -19.52 -8.98
C VAL A 367 -12.62 -20.32 -8.66
N PRO A 368 -12.58 -21.65 -8.70
CA PRO A 368 -13.74 -22.46 -8.37
C PRO A 368 -14.05 -22.37 -6.86
N PRO A 369 -15.32 -22.47 -6.44
CA PRO A 369 -15.74 -22.22 -5.05
C PRO A 369 -14.97 -23.01 -3.98
N GLU A 370 -14.58 -24.24 -4.28
CA GLU A 370 -13.80 -25.10 -3.39
C GLU A 370 -12.39 -24.55 -3.08
N LEU A 371 -11.84 -23.68 -3.94
CA LEU A 371 -10.55 -23.04 -3.75
C LEU A 371 -10.65 -21.62 -3.15
N TRP A 372 -11.85 -21.08 -2.93
CA TRP A 372 -12.02 -19.73 -2.39
C TRP A 372 -11.38 -19.59 -1.00
N ARG A 373 -11.45 -20.66 -0.18
CA ARG A 373 -10.80 -20.69 1.13
C ARG A 373 -9.31 -20.43 1.04
N SER A 374 -8.59 -20.95 0.04
CA SER A 374 -7.15 -20.69 -0.09
C SER A 374 -6.81 -19.22 -0.33
N ILE A 375 -7.74 -18.44 -0.90
CA ILE A 375 -7.56 -16.99 -1.12
C ILE A 375 -7.93 -16.21 0.15
N LEU A 376 -8.94 -16.69 0.88
CA LEU A 376 -9.35 -16.13 2.17
C LEU A 376 -8.33 -16.41 3.29
N ASP A 377 -7.78 -17.63 3.31
CA ASP A 377 -6.86 -18.15 4.33
C ASP A 377 -5.41 -17.69 4.10
N MET A 378 -5.07 -17.05 2.97
CA MET A 378 -3.77 -16.37 2.83
C MET A 378 -3.61 -15.21 3.84
N GLN A 379 -4.67 -14.84 4.58
CA GLN A 379 -4.60 -13.91 5.72
C GLN A 379 -4.27 -14.59 7.06
N SER A 380 -4.45 -15.92 7.19
CA SER A 380 -4.32 -16.60 8.48
C SER A 380 -2.92 -17.18 8.77
N SER A 381 -2.02 -17.22 7.78
CA SER A 381 -0.61 -17.59 8.04
C SER A 381 0.20 -16.50 8.75
N ASP A 382 -0.30 -15.26 8.79
CA ASP A 382 0.30 -14.15 9.54
C ASP A 382 -0.44 -13.84 10.86
N ALA A 383 -1.49 -14.61 11.19
CA ALA A 383 -2.30 -14.43 12.39
C ALA A 383 -2.26 -15.67 13.30
N VAL A 384 -1.36 -15.62 14.29
CA VAL A 384 -1.46 -16.34 15.57
C VAL A 384 -1.34 -17.87 15.52
N TRP A 385 -0.14 -18.38 15.82
CA TRP A 385 0.02 -19.71 16.42
C TRP A 385 -0.58 -19.69 17.84
N PRO A 386 -1.46 -20.63 18.23
CA PRO A 386 -1.82 -20.78 19.63
C PRO A 386 -0.63 -21.36 20.37
N LEU A 387 -0.15 -20.63 21.39
CA LEU A 387 0.68 -21.16 22.47
C LEU A 387 -0.04 -22.35 23.09
N LEU A 388 0.31 -23.56 22.67
CA LEU A 388 0.01 -24.77 23.43
C LEU A 388 1.10 -24.92 24.48
N SER A 389 0.71 -24.59 25.70
CA SER A 389 1.42 -24.85 26.94
C SER A 389 1.76 -26.33 27.11
N ARG A 390 3.02 -26.59 27.46
CA ARG A 390 3.42 -27.61 28.42
C ARG A 390 4.49 -27.05 29.34
#